data_AF-A0A933KJN0-F1
#
_entry.id   AF-A0A933KJN0-F1
#
_cell.length_a   1.000
_cell.length_b   1.000
_cell.length_c   1.000
_cell.angle_alpha   90.00
_cell.angle_beta   90.00
_cell.angle_gamma   90.00
#
_symmetry.space_group_name_H-M   'P 1'
#
loop_
_entity.id
_entity.type
_entity.pdbx_description
1 polymer ?
#
loop_
_entity_poly.entity_id
_entity_poly.type
_entity_poly.pdbx_seq_one_letter_code
_entity_poly.pdbx_strand_id
1 'polypeptide(L)'
;MTSPDSAKGPSLPTASHPCIWMSAGLLSYRLCDRAFDCERCPLDLALRCEPRAEPVLALTQGRRRPPPDFPDDRRYAAGHTWVRVAADGTARVGVDAFAAQLIDCVHRVLGPRRGALLSQAAELCVLDTEAGELTVRAPCSATVLTANPALRHEPGLVLSSPNDRGWLAELRPTEPPAHTSELRDAAAARQLMELDLRRFRRQVALELLAGASTLGPTLADGGERLTSLSRMLGTLRYRALLQEFLT
;
A
#
# COMPACT_ATOMS: atom_id res chain seq x y z
N MET A 1 -41.15 -16.86 -45.09
CA MET A 1 -41.08 -16.84 -43.61
C MET A 1 -39.63 -16.61 -43.23
N THR A 2 -39.39 -15.51 -42.52
CA THR A 2 -38.10 -14.96 -42.12
C THR A 2 -37.32 -15.86 -41.16
N SER A 3 -35.99 -15.78 -41.26
CA SER A 3 -34.98 -16.38 -40.38
C SER A 3 -35.20 -16.08 -38.89
N PRO A 4 -34.57 -16.84 -37.97
CA PRO A 4 -33.86 -16.20 -36.89
C PRO A 4 -32.37 -16.56 -36.93
N ASP A 5 -31.58 -15.52 -37.20
CA ASP A 5 -30.15 -15.45 -36.95
C ASP A 5 -29.83 -15.93 -35.54
N SER A 6 -29.13 -17.06 -35.45
CA SER A 6 -28.35 -17.37 -34.27
C SER A 6 -27.16 -16.42 -34.26
N ALA A 7 -27.29 -15.35 -33.46
CA ALA A 7 -26.25 -14.39 -33.18
C ALA A 7 -25.00 -15.13 -32.68
N LYS A 8 -24.04 -15.29 -33.60
CA LYS A 8 -22.70 -15.77 -33.30
C LYS A 8 -22.08 -14.69 -32.40
N GLY A 9 -21.93 -15.00 -31.11
CA GLY A 9 -21.20 -14.14 -30.18
C GLY A 9 -19.82 -13.77 -30.75
N PRO A 10 -19.22 -12.64 -30.32
CA PRO A 10 -18.00 -12.11 -30.91
C PRO A 10 -16.94 -13.21 -30.99
N SER A 11 -16.60 -13.60 -32.22
CA SER A 11 -15.62 -14.64 -32.49
C SER A 11 -14.26 -14.18 -31.97
N LEU A 12 -13.74 -14.91 -30.98
CA LEU A 12 -12.41 -14.69 -30.43
C LEU A 12 -11.38 -14.75 -31.58
N PRO A 13 -10.43 -13.82 -31.66
CA PRO A 13 -9.39 -13.85 -32.67
C PRO A 13 -8.56 -15.14 -32.55
N THR A 14 -8.21 -15.73 -33.69
CA THR A 14 -7.60 -17.06 -33.88
C THR A 14 -6.21 -17.23 -33.24
N ALA A 15 -5.69 -16.21 -32.53
CA ALA A 15 -4.43 -16.23 -31.79
C ALA A 15 -4.60 -15.77 -30.33
N SER A 16 -5.70 -16.16 -29.69
CA SER A 16 -5.95 -15.83 -28.28
C SER A 16 -5.21 -16.80 -27.36
N HIS A 17 -4.01 -16.44 -26.92
CA HIS A 17 -3.26 -17.27 -25.98
C HIS A 17 -3.78 -17.11 -24.54
N PRO A 18 -3.79 -18.18 -23.72
CA PRO A 18 -4.07 -18.05 -22.30
C PRO A 18 -3.02 -17.18 -21.62
N CYS A 19 -3.43 -16.39 -20.63
CA CYS A 19 -2.51 -15.65 -19.78
C CYS A 19 -1.57 -16.61 -19.03
N ILE A 20 -0.32 -16.22 -18.79
CA ILE A 20 0.66 -17.05 -18.07
C ILE A 20 0.16 -17.50 -16.68
N TRP A 21 -0.62 -16.65 -16.00
CA TRP A 21 -1.19 -16.93 -14.67
C TRP A 21 -2.38 -17.88 -14.72
N MET A 22 -3.12 -17.89 -15.84
CA MET A 22 -4.14 -18.90 -16.12
C MET A 22 -3.48 -20.23 -16.44
N SER A 23 -2.42 -20.24 -17.25
CA SER A 23 -1.63 -21.44 -17.55
C SER A 23 -0.97 -22.03 -16.30
N ALA A 24 -0.58 -21.18 -15.34
CA ALA A 24 -0.06 -21.58 -14.04
C ALA A 24 -1.14 -22.00 -13.03
N GLY A 25 -2.43 -21.94 -13.38
CA GLY A 25 -3.55 -22.36 -12.53
C GLY A 25 -3.93 -21.38 -11.41
N LEU A 26 -3.36 -20.17 -11.40
CA LEU A 26 -3.64 -19.13 -10.40
C LEU A 26 -4.87 -18.28 -10.75
N LEU A 27 -5.36 -18.37 -12.00
CA LEU A 27 -6.60 -17.73 -12.45
C LEU A 27 -7.48 -18.75 -13.18
N SER A 28 -8.79 -18.65 -12.97
CA SER A 28 -9.76 -19.54 -13.63
C SER A 28 -9.90 -19.28 -15.13
N TYR A 29 -9.90 -18.01 -15.55
CA TYR A 29 -10.02 -17.66 -16.96
C TYR A 29 -9.48 -16.26 -17.26
N ARG A 30 -8.48 -16.18 -18.15
CA ARG A 30 -8.02 -14.92 -18.75
C ARG A 30 -7.21 -15.17 -20.01
N LEU A 31 -7.56 -14.48 -21.09
CA LEU A 31 -6.80 -14.47 -22.34
C LEU A 31 -5.82 -13.30 -22.37
N CYS A 32 -4.66 -13.53 -23.00
CA CYS A 32 -3.64 -12.51 -23.20
C CYS A 32 -4.06 -11.56 -24.33
N ASP A 33 -4.18 -10.29 -24.01
CA ASP A 33 -4.48 -9.18 -24.93
C ASP A 33 -3.22 -8.39 -25.33
N ARG A 34 -2.04 -8.78 -24.81
CA ARG A 34 -0.78 -8.03 -24.90
C ARG A 34 0.37 -8.82 -25.53
N ALA A 35 0.08 -9.87 -26.30
CA ALA A 35 1.08 -10.66 -27.02
C ALA A 35 2.27 -11.13 -26.15
N PHE A 36 1.99 -11.58 -24.92
CA PHE A 36 2.98 -12.00 -23.92
C PHE A 36 3.99 -10.92 -23.47
N ASP A 37 3.70 -9.64 -23.70
CA ASP A 37 4.40 -8.51 -23.04
C ASP A 37 3.98 -8.43 -21.56
N CYS A 38 4.42 -9.44 -20.79
CA CYS A 38 4.13 -9.57 -19.37
C CYS A 38 4.72 -8.41 -18.56
N GLU A 39 5.92 -7.94 -18.91
CA GLU A 39 6.61 -6.85 -18.20
C GLU A 39 5.78 -5.55 -18.12
N ARG A 40 4.92 -5.30 -19.11
CA ARG A 40 4.02 -4.14 -19.15
C ARG A 40 2.55 -4.50 -18.98
N CYS A 41 2.25 -5.75 -18.62
CA CYS A 41 0.89 -6.22 -18.42
C CYS A 41 0.42 -5.85 -17.00
N PRO A 42 -0.65 -5.04 -16.83
CA PRO A 42 -1.11 -4.62 -15.51
C PRO A 42 -1.53 -5.77 -14.59
N LEU A 43 -2.04 -6.87 -15.16
CA LEU A 43 -2.35 -8.08 -14.40
C LEU A 43 -1.08 -8.76 -13.91
N ASP A 44 -0.08 -8.85 -14.79
CA ASP A 44 1.20 -9.46 -14.47
C ASP A 44 1.94 -8.63 -13.42
N LEU A 45 1.96 -7.31 -13.53
CA LEU A 45 2.50 -6.41 -12.50
C LEU A 45 1.77 -6.53 -11.16
N ALA A 46 0.45 -6.74 -11.16
CA ALA A 46 -0.32 -6.96 -9.94
C ALA A 46 -0.04 -8.32 -9.28
N LEU A 47 0.27 -9.35 -10.08
CA LEU A 47 0.54 -10.72 -9.63
C LEU A 47 2.04 -10.98 -9.34
N ARG A 48 2.93 -10.35 -10.10
CA ARG A 48 4.38 -10.21 -9.87
C ARG A 48 4.69 -9.05 -8.95
N CYS A 49 3.71 -8.54 -8.21
CA CYS A 49 4.00 -7.66 -7.11
C CYS A 49 4.75 -8.53 -6.08
N GLU A 50 6.03 -8.79 -6.38
CA GLU A 50 6.93 -9.49 -5.52
C GLU A 50 6.93 -8.69 -4.22
N PRO A 51 6.83 -9.36 -3.06
CA PRO A 51 7.09 -8.68 -1.81
C PRO A 51 8.41 -7.94 -2.00
N ARG A 52 8.42 -6.64 -1.69
CA ARG A 52 9.61 -5.82 -1.80
C ARG A 52 10.76 -6.64 -1.23
N ALA A 53 11.80 -6.88 -2.04
CA ALA A 53 12.89 -7.80 -1.69
C ALA A 53 13.69 -7.40 -0.43
N GLU A 54 13.29 -6.33 0.27
CA GLU A 54 13.79 -5.98 1.59
C GLU A 54 12.62 -5.95 2.59
N PRO A 55 12.52 -6.97 3.47
CA PRO A 55 11.38 -7.21 4.35
C PRO A 55 11.11 -6.05 5.33
N VAL A 56 9.89 -5.98 5.88
CA VAL A 56 9.65 -5.37 7.20
C VAL A 56 10.60 -5.95 8.28
N LEU A 57 11.07 -7.18 8.09
CA LEU A 57 12.14 -7.83 8.87
C LEU A 57 13.48 -7.06 8.90
N ALA A 58 13.79 -6.23 7.90
CA ALA A 58 14.96 -5.36 7.97
C ALA A 58 14.87 -4.38 9.16
N LEU A 59 13.64 -3.96 9.51
CA LEU A 59 13.38 -3.14 10.70
C LEU A 59 13.63 -3.91 11.99
N THR A 60 13.46 -5.24 12.01
CA THR A 60 13.66 -6.06 13.21
C THR A 60 15.10 -6.55 13.36
N GLN A 61 15.78 -6.85 12.25
CA GLN A 61 17.12 -7.48 12.22
C GLN A 61 18.31 -6.51 12.33
N GLY A 62 18.08 -5.21 12.57
CA GLY A 62 19.17 -4.27 12.86
C GLY A 62 20.11 -3.98 11.68
N ARG A 63 19.75 -4.39 10.45
CA ARG A 63 20.39 -3.85 9.24
C ARG A 63 20.10 -2.36 9.21
N ARG A 64 21.15 -1.53 9.16
CA ARG A 64 21.04 -0.06 9.09
C ARG A 64 20.48 0.33 7.73
N ARG A 65 19.15 0.36 7.59
CA ARG A 65 18.51 1.14 6.54
C ARG A 65 18.82 2.62 6.80
N PRO A 66 19.11 3.44 5.77
CA PRO A 66 19.07 4.88 5.95
C PRO A 66 17.71 5.27 6.54
N PRO A 67 17.68 6.19 7.51
CA PRO A 67 16.44 6.59 8.14
C PRO A 67 15.43 7.02 7.06
N PRO A 68 14.14 6.70 7.24
CA PRO A 68 13.11 7.06 6.28
C PRO A 68 13.12 8.58 6.07
N ASP A 69 12.94 9.03 4.83
CA ASP A 69 13.06 10.44 4.48
C ASP A 69 11.79 11.22 4.82
N PHE A 70 11.96 12.32 5.57
CA PHE A 70 10.90 13.26 5.94
C PHE A 70 11.26 14.65 5.42
N PRO A 71 10.86 14.99 4.18
CA PRO A 71 11.04 16.33 3.64
C PRO A 71 10.41 17.42 4.50
N ASP A 72 11.08 18.56 4.63
CA ASP A 72 10.57 19.71 5.41
C ASP A 72 9.47 20.51 4.67
N ASP A 73 9.23 20.20 3.38
CA ASP A 73 8.25 20.86 2.51
C ASP A 73 6.78 20.49 2.79
N ARG A 74 6.53 19.65 3.79
CA ARG A 74 5.20 19.09 4.10
C ARG A 74 4.97 18.95 5.60
N ARG A 75 3.73 18.62 5.94
CA ARG A 75 3.28 18.32 7.31
C ARG A 75 2.86 16.86 7.43
N TYR A 76 2.91 16.33 8.64
CA TYR A 76 2.71 14.90 8.92
C TYR A 76 1.64 14.68 9.99
N ALA A 77 0.73 13.75 9.75
CA ALA A 77 -0.28 13.31 10.70
C ALA A 77 0.19 12.10 11.51
N ALA A 78 -0.45 11.84 12.65
CA ALA A 78 -0.12 10.69 13.50
C ALA A 78 -0.41 9.34 12.80
N GLY A 79 -1.41 9.27 11.93
CA GLY A 79 -1.72 8.09 11.13
C GLY A 79 -0.79 7.89 9.92
N HIS A 80 0.47 8.35 10.02
CA HIS A 80 1.51 8.20 9.00
C HIS A 80 1.13 8.66 7.59
N THR A 81 0.40 9.77 7.51
CA THR A 81 0.14 10.47 6.25
C THR A 81 0.83 11.82 6.23
N TRP A 82 1.15 12.30 5.04
CA TRP A 82 1.68 13.64 4.84
C TRP A 82 0.75 14.49 3.99
N VAL A 83 0.85 15.80 4.16
CA VAL A 83 0.18 16.82 3.33
C VAL A 83 1.18 17.88 2.89
N ARG A 84 1.32 18.05 1.57
CA ARG A 84 2.15 19.08 0.95
C ARG A 84 1.27 20.10 0.25
N VAL A 85 1.35 21.35 0.70
CA VAL A 85 0.57 22.47 0.15
C VAL A 85 1.37 23.15 -0.96
N ALA A 86 0.74 23.33 -2.12
CA ALA A 86 1.28 24.09 -3.24
C ALA A 86 0.98 25.59 -3.10
N ALA A 87 1.64 26.41 -3.91
CA ALA A 87 1.50 27.87 -3.86
C ALA A 87 0.07 28.37 -4.17
N ASP A 88 -0.72 27.59 -4.92
CA ASP A 88 -2.12 27.90 -5.26
C ASP A 88 -3.12 27.46 -4.17
N GLY A 89 -2.63 26.95 -3.04
CA GLY A 89 -3.43 26.46 -1.92
C GLY A 89 -4.01 25.07 -2.13
N THR A 90 -3.74 24.39 -3.24
CA THR A 90 -4.04 22.96 -3.37
C THR A 90 -3.05 22.15 -2.54
N ALA A 91 -3.46 20.95 -2.12
CA ALA A 91 -2.63 20.10 -1.30
C ALA A 91 -2.60 18.68 -1.86
N ARG A 92 -1.41 18.08 -1.91
CA ARG A 92 -1.27 16.64 -2.16
C ARG A 92 -1.11 15.92 -0.84
N VAL A 93 -1.70 14.73 -0.77
CA VAL A 93 -1.61 13.85 0.39
C VAL A 93 -1.08 12.49 -0.01
N GLY A 94 -0.34 11.83 0.89
CA GLY A 94 0.21 10.50 0.69
C GLY A 94 0.53 9.80 2.00
N VAL A 95 0.99 8.55 1.94
CA VAL A 95 1.55 7.86 3.11
C VAL A 95 3.01 8.25 3.29
N ASP A 96 3.45 8.35 4.54
CA ASP A 96 4.85 8.67 4.85
C ASP A 96 5.80 7.49 4.64
N ALA A 97 7.08 7.76 4.81
CA ALA A 97 8.13 6.77 4.60
C ALA A 97 8.12 5.63 5.64
N PHE A 98 7.46 5.79 6.78
CA PHE A 98 7.27 4.73 7.77
C PHE A 98 6.16 3.78 7.33
N ALA A 99 4.98 4.32 6.99
CA ALA A 99 3.87 3.51 6.46
C ALA A 99 4.28 2.72 5.22
N ALA A 100 5.00 3.36 4.30
CA ALA A 100 5.51 2.71 3.10
C ALA A 100 6.47 1.54 3.39
N GLN A 101 7.10 1.50 4.57
CA GLN A 101 8.00 0.41 4.98
C GLN A 101 7.30 -0.73 5.70
N LEU A 102 6.18 -0.44 6.35
CA LEU A 102 5.40 -1.45 7.05
C LEU A 102 4.55 -2.28 6.10
N ILE A 103 4.05 -1.68 5.02
CA ILE A 103 3.21 -2.34 4.03
C ILE A 103 4.10 -3.13 3.06
N ASP A 104 3.90 -4.45 3.01
CA ASP A 104 4.66 -5.35 2.14
C ASP A 104 4.32 -5.13 0.65
N CYS A 105 3.02 -5.01 0.33
CA CYS A 105 2.51 -4.92 -1.04
C CYS A 105 1.19 -4.15 -1.10
N VAL A 106 0.96 -3.41 -2.20
CA VAL A 106 -0.34 -2.77 -2.52
C VAL A 106 -0.78 -3.27 -3.89
N HIS A 107 -1.88 -4.04 -3.93
CA HIS A 107 -2.48 -4.56 -5.15
C HIS A 107 -3.35 -3.53 -5.86
N ARG A 108 -4.04 -2.66 -5.09
CA ARG A 108 -4.95 -1.65 -5.63
C ARG A 108 -5.15 -0.50 -4.64
N VAL A 109 -5.41 0.68 -5.18
CA VAL A 109 -5.78 1.87 -4.40
C VAL A 109 -7.20 2.29 -4.75
N LEU A 110 -8.08 2.24 -3.77
CA LEU A 110 -9.47 2.71 -3.86
C LEU A 110 -9.50 4.19 -3.42
N GLY A 111 -9.23 5.09 -4.37
CA GLY A 111 -9.15 6.52 -4.12
C GLY A 111 -10.50 7.20 -3.86
N PRO A 112 -10.49 8.43 -3.31
CA PRO A 112 -11.71 9.15 -3.00
C PRO A 112 -12.47 9.60 -4.26
N ARG A 113 -13.77 9.86 -4.11
CA ARG A 113 -14.57 10.47 -5.17
C ARG A 113 -14.23 11.95 -5.33
N ARG A 114 -14.02 12.39 -6.57
CA ARG A 114 -13.85 13.81 -6.91
C ARG A 114 -15.06 14.61 -6.42
N GLY A 115 -14.80 15.76 -5.80
CA GLY A 115 -15.83 16.63 -5.22
C GLY A 115 -16.33 16.22 -3.85
N ALA A 116 -15.89 15.08 -3.29
CA ALA A 116 -16.25 14.68 -1.93
C ALA A 116 -15.69 15.67 -0.90
N LEU A 117 -16.49 15.94 0.14
CA LEU A 117 -16.05 16.67 1.34
C LEU A 117 -15.52 15.65 2.35
N LEU A 118 -14.30 15.86 2.82
CA LEU A 118 -13.66 15.05 3.84
C LEU A 118 -13.51 15.89 5.10
N SER A 119 -13.93 15.33 6.23
CA SER A 119 -13.50 15.82 7.55
C SER A 119 -12.11 15.28 7.86
N GLN A 120 -11.37 15.96 8.73
CA GLN A 120 -10.15 15.42 9.33
C GLN A 120 -10.41 14.04 9.93
N ALA A 121 -9.44 13.12 9.76
CA ALA A 121 -9.52 11.72 10.15
C ALA A 121 -10.65 10.90 9.49
N ALA A 122 -11.39 11.46 8.51
CA ALA A 122 -12.29 10.67 7.67
C ALA A 122 -11.50 9.71 6.77
N GLU A 123 -12.17 8.73 6.17
CA GLU A 123 -11.57 7.88 5.15
C GLU A 123 -11.18 8.71 3.93
N LEU A 124 -9.89 8.70 3.59
CA LEU A 124 -9.35 9.30 2.37
C LEU A 124 -9.36 8.28 1.23
N CYS A 125 -8.79 7.10 1.47
CA CYS A 125 -8.74 6.00 0.50
C CYS A 125 -8.51 4.67 1.22
N VAL A 126 -8.73 3.57 0.50
CA VAL A 126 -8.40 2.22 0.98
C VAL A 126 -7.28 1.63 0.13
N LEU A 127 -6.25 1.11 0.80
CA LEU A 127 -5.20 0.31 0.19
C LEU A 127 -5.58 -1.16 0.30
N ASP A 128 -5.70 -1.82 -0.84
CA ASP A 128 -5.89 -3.26 -0.92
C ASP A 128 -4.52 -3.94 -0.95
N THR A 129 -4.18 -4.66 0.11
CA THR A 129 -2.85 -5.21 0.37
C THR A 129 -2.92 -6.73 0.54
N GLU A 130 -1.77 -7.39 0.59
CA GLU A 130 -1.71 -8.82 0.94
C GLU A 130 -2.29 -9.11 2.34
N ALA A 131 -2.25 -8.12 3.24
CA ALA A 131 -2.84 -8.20 4.58
C ALA A 131 -4.36 -7.93 4.60
N GLY A 132 -4.96 -7.62 3.45
CA GLY A 132 -6.33 -7.15 3.30
C GLY A 132 -6.43 -5.62 3.19
N GLU A 133 -7.63 -5.10 3.44
CA GLU A 133 -7.92 -3.67 3.31
C GLU A 133 -7.37 -2.86 4.49
N LEU A 134 -6.63 -1.81 4.15
CA LEU A 134 -6.11 -0.80 5.07
C LEU A 134 -6.67 0.58 4.70
N THR A 135 -7.41 1.19 5.64
CA THR A 135 -7.98 2.52 5.47
C THR A 135 -6.93 3.60 5.76
N VAL A 136 -6.70 4.50 4.81
CA VAL A 136 -5.87 5.70 5.01
C VAL A 136 -6.77 6.87 5.38
N ARG A 137 -6.39 7.59 6.44
CA ARG A 137 -7.18 8.70 6.98
C ARG A 137 -6.75 10.05 6.41
N ALA A 138 -7.72 10.95 6.23
CA ALA A 138 -7.48 12.30 5.74
C ALA A 138 -6.72 13.13 6.80
N PRO A 139 -5.57 13.75 6.47
CA PRO A 139 -4.77 14.51 7.42
C PRO A 139 -5.43 15.84 7.85
N CYS A 140 -6.36 16.36 7.06
CA CYS A 140 -7.09 17.59 7.33
C CYS A 140 -8.44 17.58 6.62
N SER A 141 -9.36 18.44 7.07
CA SER A 141 -10.63 18.68 6.39
C SER A 141 -10.39 19.34 5.03
N ALA A 142 -11.02 18.82 3.97
CA ALA A 142 -10.77 19.26 2.61
C ALA A 142 -11.85 18.81 1.60
N THR A 143 -11.88 19.47 0.44
CA THR A 143 -12.62 19.00 -0.75
C THR A 143 -11.69 18.25 -1.69
N VAL A 144 -12.09 17.05 -2.13
CA VAL A 144 -11.30 16.22 -3.05
C VAL A 144 -11.30 16.82 -4.45
N LEU A 145 -10.13 17.14 -4.99
CA LEU A 145 -9.97 17.62 -6.37
C LEU A 145 -9.79 16.46 -7.34
N THR A 146 -8.90 15.52 -7.02
CA THR A 146 -8.71 14.27 -7.78
C THR A 146 -7.95 13.21 -6.98
N ALA A 147 -8.18 11.94 -7.28
CA ALA A 147 -7.27 10.86 -6.91
C ALA A 147 -6.08 10.79 -7.88
N ASN A 148 -4.96 10.19 -7.46
CA ASN A 148 -3.81 10.01 -8.34
C ASN A 148 -4.10 8.99 -9.46
N PRO A 149 -4.09 9.41 -10.73
CA PRO A 149 -4.42 8.52 -11.84
C PRO A 149 -3.38 7.42 -12.07
N ALA A 150 -2.11 7.65 -11.69
CA ALA A 150 -1.04 6.68 -11.89
C ALA A 150 -1.25 5.39 -11.07
N LEU A 151 -1.87 5.50 -9.90
CA LEU A 151 -2.09 4.37 -8.99
C LEU A 151 -3.07 3.32 -9.53
N ARG A 152 -3.81 3.62 -10.60
CA ARG A 152 -4.64 2.63 -11.31
C ARG A 152 -3.81 1.60 -12.06
N HIS A 153 -2.61 1.98 -12.51
CA HIS A 153 -1.73 1.13 -13.30
C HIS A 153 -0.49 0.71 -12.51
N GLU A 154 -0.02 1.57 -11.59
CA GLU A 154 1.16 1.34 -10.76
C GLU A 154 0.82 1.61 -9.27
N PRO A 155 0.03 0.74 -8.61
CA PRO A 155 -0.33 0.91 -7.19
C PRO A 155 0.89 0.89 -6.27
N GLY A 156 1.95 0.17 -6.66
CA GLY A 156 3.22 0.09 -5.91
C GLY A 156 3.95 1.43 -5.71
N LEU A 157 3.56 2.51 -6.43
CA LEU A 157 4.14 3.84 -6.24
C LEU A 157 3.89 4.42 -4.86
N VAL A 158 2.77 4.05 -4.22
CA VAL A 158 2.48 4.40 -2.81
C VAL A 158 3.66 4.00 -1.92
N LEU A 159 4.32 2.90 -2.26
CA LEU A 159 5.44 2.38 -1.49
C LEU A 159 6.79 2.85 -2.06
N SER A 160 7.00 2.79 -3.38
CA SER A 160 8.31 3.02 -4.03
C SER A 160 8.68 4.49 -4.21
N SER A 161 7.69 5.37 -4.23
CA SER A 161 7.89 6.82 -4.35
C SER A 161 6.91 7.58 -3.45
N PRO A 162 6.89 7.29 -2.13
CA PRO A 162 5.85 7.77 -1.21
C PRO A 162 5.82 9.30 -1.11
N ASN A 163 6.99 9.95 -1.27
CA ASN A 163 7.13 11.40 -1.18
C ASN A 163 6.86 12.14 -2.50
N ASP A 164 6.85 11.43 -3.64
CA ASP A 164 6.78 12.03 -4.98
C ASP A 164 5.64 11.45 -5.81
N ARG A 165 5.85 10.36 -6.56
CA ARG A 165 4.86 9.81 -7.52
C ARG A 165 3.73 9.04 -6.85
N GLY A 166 3.92 8.65 -5.59
CA GLY A 166 3.02 7.83 -4.77
C GLY A 166 1.96 8.61 -3.98
N TRP A 167 1.77 9.91 -4.26
CA TRP A 167 0.67 10.68 -3.67
C TRP A 167 -0.69 10.01 -3.95
N LEU A 168 -1.63 10.08 -3.01
CA LEU A 168 -2.92 9.39 -3.06
C LEU A 168 -4.01 10.26 -3.70
N ALA A 169 -4.08 11.51 -3.26
CA ALA A 169 -5.09 12.46 -3.71
C ALA A 169 -4.57 13.90 -3.67
N GLU A 170 -5.21 14.73 -4.48
CA GLU A 170 -5.08 16.17 -4.49
C GLU A 170 -6.39 16.76 -3.93
N LEU A 171 -6.25 17.70 -3.01
CA LEU A 171 -7.29 18.22 -2.16
C LEU A 171 -7.26 19.75 -2.14
N ARG A 172 -8.39 20.36 -1.78
CA ARG A 172 -8.50 21.77 -1.38
C ARG A 172 -8.78 21.80 0.13
N PRO A 173 -7.77 22.06 0.98
CA PRO A 173 -7.98 22.19 2.42
C PRO A 173 -9.02 23.27 2.74
N THR A 174 -9.87 23.03 3.74
CA THR A 174 -10.82 24.05 4.21
C THR A 174 -10.14 25.13 5.04
N GLU A 175 -9.03 24.78 5.69
CA GLU A 175 -8.16 25.66 6.46
C GLU A 175 -6.69 25.36 6.13
N PRO A 176 -5.76 26.31 6.34
CA PRO A 176 -4.34 26.07 6.12
C PRO A 176 -3.85 24.90 6.99
N PRO A 177 -3.27 23.82 6.41
CA PRO A 177 -2.79 22.67 7.19
C PRO A 177 -1.74 23.03 8.25
N ALA A 178 -1.01 24.14 8.07
CA ALA A 178 -0.08 24.65 9.07
C ALA A 178 -0.76 25.10 10.38
N HIS A 179 -2.07 25.35 10.37
CA HIS A 179 -2.84 25.79 11.54
C HIS A 179 -3.51 24.62 12.27
N THR A 180 -3.46 23.40 11.72
CA THR A 180 -4.02 22.22 12.35
C THR A 180 -3.03 21.70 13.39
N SER A 181 -3.40 21.75 14.68
CA SER A 181 -2.54 21.30 15.80
C SER A 181 -2.18 19.80 15.74
N GLU A 182 -2.94 19.00 14.99
CA GLU A 182 -2.69 17.58 14.80
C GLU A 182 -1.58 17.27 13.78
N LEU A 183 -1.18 18.27 13.00
CA LEU A 183 -0.16 18.16 11.96
C LEU A 183 1.20 18.62 12.48
N ARG A 184 2.20 17.78 12.27
CA ARG A 184 3.57 17.94 12.75
C ARG A 184 4.48 18.42 11.63
N ASP A 185 5.53 19.14 11.99
CA ASP A 185 6.65 19.37 11.09
C ASP A 185 7.50 18.09 10.93
N ALA A 186 8.48 18.13 10.03
CA ALA A 186 9.34 16.98 9.76
C ALA A 186 10.21 16.57 10.95
N ALA A 187 10.63 17.51 11.81
CA ALA A 187 11.44 17.18 12.98
C ALA A 187 10.63 16.37 14.00
N ALA A 188 9.42 16.82 14.31
CA ALA A 188 8.48 16.09 15.16
C ALA A 188 8.01 14.78 14.53
N ALA A 189 7.85 14.73 13.21
CA ALA A 189 7.50 13.49 12.49
C ALA A 189 8.60 12.43 12.59
N ARG A 190 9.88 12.83 12.44
CA ARG A 190 11.04 11.93 12.63
C ARG A 190 11.07 11.35 14.04
N GLN A 191 10.82 12.18 15.06
CA GLN A 191 10.77 11.72 16.45
C GLN A 191 9.62 10.74 16.70
N LEU A 192 8.43 11.04 16.17
CA LEU A 192 7.27 10.14 16.24
C LEU A 192 7.60 8.79 15.62
N MET A 193 8.16 8.79 14.40
CA MET A 193 8.58 7.58 13.73
C MET A 193 9.59 6.77 14.54
N GLU A 194 10.60 7.41 15.16
CA GLU A 194 11.58 6.69 15.97
C GLU A 194 10.92 5.95 17.15
N LEU A 195 9.93 6.57 17.78
CA LEU A 195 9.15 5.96 18.85
C LEU A 195 8.28 4.82 18.32
N ASP A 196 7.58 5.04 17.21
CA ASP A 196 6.71 4.03 16.61
C ASP A 196 7.50 2.84 16.08
N LEU A 197 8.69 3.05 15.52
CA LEU A 197 9.59 1.97 15.14
C LEU A 197 10.04 1.13 16.34
N ARG A 198 10.33 1.76 17.48
CA ARG A 198 10.68 1.02 18.72
C ARG A 198 9.48 0.21 19.22
N ARG A 199 8.29 0.82 19.24
CA ARG A 199 7.03 0.15 19.63
C ARG A 199 6.72 -1.02 18.71
N PHE A 200 6.81 -0.80 17.40
CA PHE A 200 6.59 -1.80 16.36
C PHE A 200 7.51 -3.00 16.54
N ARG A 201 8.83 -2.77 16.68
CA ARG A 201 9.81 -3.84 16.89
C ARG A 201 9.51 -4.66 18.14
N ARG A 202 9.12 -3.99 19.23
CA ARG A 202 8.71 -4.67 20.47
C ARG A 202 7.46 -5.53 20.25
N GLN A 203 6.45 -4.99 19.57
CA GLN A 203 5.20 -5.72 19.31
C GLN A 203 5.42 -6.93 18.42
N VAL A 204 6.18 -6.79 17.33
CA VAL A 204 6.55 -7.92 16.47
C VAL A 204 7.29 -9.01 17.26
N ALA A 205 8.23 -8.64 18.14
CA ALA A 205 8.93 -9.61 18.97
C ALA A 205 7.98 -10.38 19.91
N LEU A 206 7.00 -9.69 20.50
CA LEU A 206 5.99 -10.33 21.35
C LEU A 206 5.09 -11.29 20.57
N GLU A 207 4.63 -10.89 19.38
CA GLU A 207 3.79 -11.74 18.52
C GLU A 207 4.53 -13.01 18.04
N LEU A 208 5.82 -12.87 17.70
CA LEU A 208 6.66 -14.01 17.33
C LEU A 208 6.87 -14.98 18.51
N LEU A 209 7.04 -14.45 19.72
CA LEU A 209 7.15 -15.28 20.93
C LEU A 209 5.83 -15.97 21.28
N ALA A 210 4.70 -15.27 21.17
CA ALA A 210 3.38 -15.85 21.42
C ALA A 210 3.01 -16.94 20.40
N GLY A 211 3.55 -16.86 19.18
CA GLY A 211 3.38 -17.86 18.12
C GLY A 211 4.34 -19.05 18.19
N ALA A 212 5.37 -19.02 19.04
CA ALA A 212 6.29 -20.13 19.20
C ALA A 212 5.55 -21.34 19.79
N SER A 213 5.43 -22.41 19.02
CA SER A 213 4.81 -23.66 19.46
C SER A 213 5.45 -24.19 20.75
N THR A 214 4.65 -24.87 21.58
CA THR A 214 5.06 -25.61 22.79
C THR A 214 6.06 -26.75 22.55
N LEU A 215 6.45 -26.98 21.30
CA LEU A 215 7.51 -27.90 20.95
C LEU A 215 8.85 -27.28 21.38
N GLY A 216 9.60 -28.01 22.22
CA GLY A 216 10.94 -27.61 22.66
C GLY A 216 11.91 -27.37 21.49
N PRO A 217 13.15 -26.95 21.76
CA PRO A 217 14.11 -26.60 20.72
C PRO A 217 14.24 -27.73 19.67
N THR A 218 13.83 -27.44 18.43
CA THR A 218 13.95 -28.37 17.31
C THR A 218 15.29 -28.18 16.61
N LEU A 219 15.81 -29.26 16.03
CA LEU A 219 16.98 -29.21 15.15
C LEU A 219 16.63 -28.48 13.85
N ALA A 220 17.54 -27.64 13.36
CA ALA A 220 17.38 -26.96 12.09
C ALA A 220 17.50 -27.97 10.93
N ASP A 221 16.37 -28.35 10.35
CA ASP A 221 16.21 -29.34 9.28
C ASP A 221 16.25 -28.72 7.87
N GLY A 222 16.58 -27.44 7.76
CA GLY A 222 16.68 -26.73 6.48
C GLY A 222 15.34 -26.18 6.02
N GLY A 223 14.90 -25.08 6.64
CA GLY A 223 13.69 -24.35 6.27
C GLY A 223 13.90 -23.25 5.23
N GLU A 224 12.83 -22.86 4.55
CA GLU A 224 12.80 -21.66 3.70
C GLU A 224 12.97 -20.41 4.56
N ARG A 225 13.82 -19.46 4.12
CA ARG A 225 13.91 -18.17 4.79
C ARG A 225 12.63 -17.39 4.55
N LEU A 226 11.87 -17.18 5.62
CA LEU A 226 10.76 -16.23 5.57
C LEU A 226 11.33 -14.81 5.46
N THR A 227 10.96 -14.13 4.38
CA THR A 227 11.37 -12.77 4.06
C THR A 227 10.24 -11.76 4.24
N SER A 228 9.11 -12.12 4.83
CA SER A 228 8.04 -11.14 5.11
C SER A 228 7.42 -11.38 6.48
N LEU A 229 7.04 -10.30 7.15
CA LEU A 229 6.33 -10.41 8.43
C LEU A 229 4.92 -10.97 8.22
N SER A 230 4.30 -10.69 7.06
CA SER A 230 3.03 -11.30 6.68
C SER A 230 3.08 -12.83 6.73
N ARG A 231 4.15 -13.45 6.22
CA ARG A 231 4.34 -14.92 6.26
C ARG A 231 4.72 -15.42 7.66
N MET A 232 5.45 -14.65 8.45
CA MET A 232 5.86 -15.05 9.81
C MET A 232 4.71 -15.00 10.82
N LEU A 233 3.93 -13.92 10.79
CA LEU A 233 2.83 -13.70 11.73
C LEU A 233 1.53 -14.32 11.22
N GLY A 234 1.40 -14.52 9.92
CA GLY A 234 0.12 -14.82 9.27
C GLY A 234 -0.73 -13.56 9.12
N THR A 235 -1.69 -13.62 8.18
CA THR A 235 -2.45 -12.47 7.70
C THR A 235 -3.18 -11.71 8.80
N LEU A 236 -3.83 -12.39 9.75
CA LEU A 236 -4.64 -11.75 10.79
C LEU A 236 -3.79 -10.92 11.77
N ARG A 237 -2.69 -11.49 12.28
CA ARG A 237 -1.80 -10.81 13.23
C ARG A 237 -1.05 -9.66 12.54
N TYR A 238 -0.59 -9.88 11.31
CA TYR A 238 0.05 -8.83 10.53
C TYR A 238 -0.92 -7.67 10.24
N ARG A 239 -2.17 -7.95 9.87
CA ARG A 239 -3.20 -6.91 9.65
C ARG A 239 -3.49 -6.12 10.92
N ALA A 240 -3.70 -6.79 12.05
CA ALA A 240 -3.96 -6.11 13.33
C ALA A 240 -2.81 -5.16 13.69
N LEU A 241 -1.57 -5.60 13.43
CA LEU A 241 -0.38 -4.81 13.67
C LEU A 241 -0.30 -3.60 12.73
N LEU A 242 -0.63 -3.74 11.44
CA LEU A 242 -0.73 -2.59 10.54
C LEU A 242 -1.80 -1.59 10.98
N GLN A 243 -2.97 -2.05 11.43
CA GLN A 243 -4.04 -1.18 11.91
C GLN A 243 -3.64 -0.41 13.17
N GLU A 244 -2.94 -1.04 14.11
CA GLU A 244 -2.48 -0.37 15.34
C GLU A 244 -1.58 0.84 15.05
N PHE A 245 -0.74 0.75 14.02
CA PHE A 245 0.23 1.80 13.71
C PHE A 245 -0.26 2.79 12.65
N LEU A 246 -1.10 2.38 11.69
CA LEU A 246 -1.43 3.19 10.50
C LEU A 246 -2.81 3.84 10.53
N THR A 247 -3.62 3.62 11.57
CA THR A 247 -4.93 4.29 11.75
C THR A 247 -5.01 5.07 13.04
#